data_AF-A0A0Q9QTH4-F1
#
_entry.id   AF-A0A0Q9QTH4-F1
#
_cell.length_a   1.000
_cell.length_b   1.000
_cell.length_c   1.000
_cell.angle_alpha   90.00
_cell.angle_beta   90.00
_cell.angle_gamma   90.00
#
_symmetry.space_group_name_H-M   'P 1'
#
loop_
_entity.id
_entity.type
_entity.pdbx_description
1 polymer ?
#
loop_
_entity_poly.entity_id
_entity_poly.type
_entity_poly.pdbx_seq_one_letter_code
_entity_poly.pdbx_strand_id
1 'polypeptide(L)'
;MSWNYFWAGGAGDQPRYNQFPFAGCAVGCGPTSWGILFSWGDRQAAGGNSYWSGRNGLYRENGGRGNDVVAPISQDGGVNNVIGELRGQVDTFCAFGSGATAPWDMPGAWQYLNGRSYTRLDTHWNTLGIHETRLANYAANSIAYRRTPAVIGTGWLSHYPVAWGYAWQHRTVRHSFLWWDWTETVTDTAFYVNNGWGGGGNGEWIDASTWFAGEIYP
;
A
#
# COMPACT_ATOMS: atom_id res chain seq x y z
N MET A 1 23.26 -14.34 -11.24
CA MET A 1 22.13 -13.40 -11.42
C MET A 1 21.97 -12.65 -10.11
N SER A 2 21.74 -11.35 -10.15
CA SER A 2 21.60 -10.50 -8.95
C SER A 2 20.27 -9.77 -9.02
N TRP A 3 19.59 -9.69 -7.88
CA TRP A 3 18.42 -8.83 -7.71
C TRP A 3 18.83 -7.37 -7.69
N ASN A 4 18.02 -6.53 -8.32
CA ASN A 4 18.05 -5.07 -8.21
C ASN A 4 16.96 -4.65 -7.23
N TYR A 5 17.32 -3.89 -6.19
CA TYR A 5 16.39 -3.53 -5.12
C TYR A 5 16.11 -2.02 -5.10
N PHE A 6 14.85 -1.67 -4.88
CA PHE A 6 14.34 -0.32 -4.72
C PHE A 6 13.53 -0.23 -3.44
N TRP A 7 13.64 0.90 -2.76
CA TRP A 7 13.00 1.12 -1.45
C TRP A 7 12.39 2.52 -1.38
N ALA A 8 11.19 2.60 -0.79
CA ALA A 8 10.48 3.81 -0.42
C ALA A 8 10.61 4.02 1.10
N GLY A 9 11.73 4.64 1.50
CA GLY A 9 12.13 4.76 2.90
C GLY A 9 12.69 3.45 3.48
N GLY A 10 12.89 3.43 4.79
CA GLY A 10 13.34 2.28 5.56
C GLY A 10 12.26 1.70 6.47
N ALA A 11 12.60 0.63 7.19
CA ALA A 11 11.67 -0.03 8.13
C ALA A 11 11.15 0.91 9.24
N GLY A 12 11.95 1.92 9.63
CA GLY A 12 11.56 2.94 10.61
C GLY A 12 10.55 3.97 10.10
N ASP A 13 10.38 4.06 8.78
CA ASP A 13 9.41 4.97 8.16
C ASP A 13 8.03 4.35 8.04
N GLN A 14 7.92 3.02 8.12
CA GLN A 14 6.69 2.28 7.89
C GLN A 14 5.76 2.30 9.12
N PRO A 15 4.56 2.90 9.04
CA PRO A 15 3.59 2.85 10.13
C PRO A 15 3.21 1.41 10.50
N ARG A 16 3.22 1.15 11.80
CA ARG A 16 2.99 -0.16 12.44
C ARG A 16 1.53 -0.32 12.79
N TYR A 17 0.65 -0.14 11.81
CA TYR A 17 -0.78 -0.22 12.03
C TYR A 17 -1.29 -1.64 11.81
N ASN A 18 -2.36 -1.98 12.51
CA ASN A 18 -3.03 -3.26 12.50
C ASN A 18 -4.54 -3.06 12.26
N GLN A 19 -5.17 -4.09 11.74
CA GLN A 19 -6.62 -4.24 11.80
C GLN A 19 -7.07 -4.42 13.25
N PHE A 20 -8.26 -3.92 13.57
CA PHE A 20 -8.85 -4.01 14.91
C PHE A 20 -10.36 -4.23 14.83
N PRO A 21 -11.00 -4.69 15.92
CA PRO A 21 -12.45 -4.80 15.98
C PRO A 21 -13.12 -3.44 15.82
N PHE A 22 -14.03 -3.32 14.87
CA PHE A 22 -14.79 -2.11 14.56
C PHE A 22 -16.22 -2.50 14.14
N ALA A 23 -17.22 -1.93 14.84
CA ALA A 23 -18.64 -2.17 14.55
C ALA A 23 -19.04 -3.65 14.40
N GLY A 24 -18.48 -4.53 15.25
CA GLY A 24 -18.78 -5.97 15.25
C GLY A 24 -18.03 -6.81 14.21
N CYS A 25 -17.05 -6.23 13.51
CA CYS A 25 -16.23 -6.89 12.49
C CYS A 25 -14.77 -6.45 12.58
N ALA A 26 -13.87 -6.99 11.76
CA ALA A 26 -12.57 -6.34 11.55
C ALA A 26 -12.74 -5.04 10.73
N VAL A 27 -11.95 -4.01 11.03
CA VAL A 27 -11.98 -2.73 10.32
C VAL A 27 -11.66 -2.86 8.82
N GLY A 28 -10.85 -3.86 8.45
CA GLY A 28 -10.52 -4.25 7.07
C GLY A 28 -9.13 -3.82 6.60
N CYS A 29 -8.54 -4.60 5.70
CA CYS A 29 -7.17 -4.37 5.19
C CYS A 29 -7.07 -3.15 4.25
N GLY A 30 -8.08 -2.90 3.42
CA GLY A 30 -8.17 -1.70 2.56
C GLY A 30 -8.01 -0.38 3.32
N PRO A 31 -8.87 -0.08 4.30
CA PRO A 31 -8.75 1.16 5.08
C PRO A 31 -7.49 1.20 5.95
N THR A 32 -7.04 0.06 6.50
CA THR A 32 -5.75 0.01 7.21
C THR A 32 -4.59 0.39 6.31
N SER A 33 -4.56 -0.09 5.06
CA SER A 33 -3.48 0.20 4.12
C SER A 33 -3.48 1.64 3.62
N TRP A 34 -4.64 2.24 3.40
CA TRP A 34 -4.72 3.69 3.17
C TRP A 34 -4.25 4.48 4.40
N GLY A 35 -4.61 4.05 5.61
CA GLY A 35 -4.14 4.67 6.84
C GLY A 35 -2.62 4.63 6.97
N ILE A 36 -2.00 3.48 6.66
CA ILE A 36 -0.54 3.33 6.61
C ILE A 36 0.06 4.28 5.58
N LEU A 37 -0.48 4.31 4.36
CA LEU A 37 0.10 5.09 3.26
C LEU A 37 -0.03 6.60 3.48
N PHE A 38 -1.19 7.09 3.95
CA PHE A 38 -1.38 8.50 4.29
C PHE A 38 -0.52 8.94 5.48
N SER A 39 -0.43 8.12 6.53
CA SER A 39 0.46 8.41 7.66
C SER A 39 1.93 8.37 7.27
N TRP A 40 2.33 7.50 6.34
CA TRP A 40 3.68 7.51 5.79
C TRP A 40 3.96 8.84 5.07
N GLY A 41 3.05 9.30 4.20
CA GLY A 41 3.17 10.57 3.48
C GLY A 41 3.26 11.78 4.42
N ASP A 42 2.44 11.80 5.47
CA ASP A 42 2.46 12.84 6.52
C ASP A 42 3.84 12.92 7.20
N ARG A 43 4.38 11.76 7.58
CA ARG A 43 5.69 11.66 8.23
C ARG A 43 6.83 12.05 7.31
N GLN A 44 6.73 11.76 6.01
CA GLN A 44 7.72 12.23 5.03
C GLN A 44 7.70 13.76 4.92
N ALA A 45 6.51 14.36 4.85
CA ALA A 45 6.37 15.82 4.81
C ALA A 45 6.96 16.46 6.08
N ALA A 46 6.63 15.92 7.25
CA ALA A 46 7.12 16.42 8.54
C ALA A 46 8.63 16.18 8.74
N GLY A 47 9.15 15.09 8.17
CA GLY A 47 10.57 14.72 8.21
C GLY A 47 11.46 15.52 7.26
N GLY A 48 10.90 16.48 6.50
CA GLY A 48 11.66 17.33 5.58
C GLY A 48 12.00 16.66 4.25
N ASN A 49 11.28 15.62 3.85
CA ASN A 49 11.41 15.05 2.52
C ASN A 49 10.98 16.10 1.47
N SER A 50 11.91 16.51 0.61
CA SER A 50 11.69 17.57 -0.38
C SER A 50 10.58 17.24 -1.38
N TYR A 51 10.40 15.97 -1.74
CA TYR A 51 9.31 15.54 -2.61
C TYR A 51 7.95 15.75 -1.92
N TRP A 52 7.85 15.46 -0.63
CA TRP A 52 6.63 15.60 0.19
C TRP A 52 6.46 16.98 0.84
N SER A 53 7.26 17.96 0.45
CA SER A 53 7.23 19.31 1.05
C SER A 53 5.84 19.94 0.92
N GLY A 54 5.33 20.49 2.02
CA GLY A 54 4.02 21.13 2.06
C GLY A 54 2.83 20.16 2.02
N ARG A 55 3.05 18.87 2.28
CA ARG A 55 1.99 17.84 2.39
C ARG A 55 1.70 17.38 3.83
N ASN A 56 2.01 18.24 4.80
CA ASN A 56 1.63 18.04 6.20
C ASN A 56 0.11 18.07 6.37
N GLY A 57 -0.36 17.55 7.51
CA GLY A 57 -1.77 17.61 7.86
C GLY A 57 -2.60 16.53 7.17
N LEU A 58 -1.95 15.51 6.60
CA LEU A 58 -2.60 14.25 6.23
C LEU A 58 -3.08 13.53 7.49
N TYR A 59 -2.29 13.55 8.55
CA TYR A 59 -2.75 13.23 9.90
C TYR A 59 -3.03 14.52 10.68
N ARG A 60 -4.07 14.48 11.52
CA ARG A 60 -4.43 15.59 12.42
C ARG A 60 -4.55 15.05 13.82
N GLU A 61 -4.50 15.93 14.80
CA GLU A 61 -4.61 15.58 16.21
C GLU A 61 -5.80 14.62 16.46
N ASN A 62 -5.50 13.47 17.06
CA ASN A 62 -6.43 12.36 17.32
C ASN A 62 -7.16 11.81 16.08
N GLY A 63 -6.58 11.94 14.89
CA GLY A 63 -7.17 11.53 13.61
C GLY A 63 -8.31 12.42 13.10
N GLY A 64 -8.63 13.50 13.83
CA GLY A 64 -9.77 14.37 13.54
C GLY A 64 -9.53 15.36 12.40
N ARG A 65 -10.18 16.53 12.50
CA ARG A 65 -10.04 17.65 11.54
C ARG A 65 -9.38 18.89 12.17
N GLY A 66 -8.76 18.73 13.34
CA GLY A 66 -8.12 19.80 14.10
C GLY A 66 -6.72 20.14 13.62
N ASN A 67 -5.83 20.43 14.57
CA ASN A 67 -4.45 20.83 14.30
C ASN A 67 -3.66 19.76 13.54
N ASP A 68 -2.76 20.21 12.67
CA ASP A 68 -1.77 19.37 11.99
C ASP A 68 -0.79 18.84 13.04
N VAL A 69 -0.64 17.52 13.09
CA VAL A 69 0.38 16.85 13.91
C VAL A 69 0.96 15.69 13.13
N VAL A 70 2.18 15.30 13.47
CA VAL A 70 2.87 14.20 12.78
C VAL A 70 2.17 12.88 13.08
N ALA A 71 1.88 12.09 12.05
CA ALA A 71 1.26 10.79 12.20
C ALA A 71 2.10 9.87 13.12
N PRO A 72 1.49 9.21 14.12
CA PRO A 72 2.16 8.26 14.98
C PRO A 72 2.74 7.09 14.18
N ILE A 73 3.96 6.63 14.51
CA ILE A 73 4.51 5.41 13.90
C ILE A 73 3.79 4.15 14.41
N SER A 74 3.39 4.16 15.68
CA SER A 74 2.65 3.08 16.33
C SER A 74 1.17 3.42 16.33
N GLN A 75 0.32 2.40 16.25
CA GLN A 75 -1.12 2.58 16.31
C GLN A 75 -1.58 3.07 17.68
N ASP A 76 -2.43 4.10 17.68
CA ASP A 76 -3.10 4.64 18.86
C ASP A 76 -4.59 4.91 18.56
N GLY A 77 -5.29 5.55 19.49
CA GLY A 77 -6.71 5.90 19.32
C GLY A 77 -6.96 6.85 18.15
N GLY A 78 -6.05 7.76 17.84
CA GLY A 78 -6.18 8.68 16.72
C GLY A 78 -5.98 7.99 15.37
N VAL A 79 -5.03 7.07 15.29
CA VAL A 79 -4.86 6.18 14.12
C VAL A 79 -6.12 5.32 13.92
N ASN A 80 -6.72 4.81 15.00
CA ASN A 80 -7.99 4.06 14.90
C ASN A 80 -9.12 4.93 14.33
N ASN A 81 -9.19 6.22 14.69
CA ASN A 81 -10.17 7.14 14.12
C ASN A 81 -9.93 7.34 12.61
N VAL A 82 -8.67 7.51 12.19
CA VAL A 82 -8.31 7.62 10.76
C VAL A 82 -8.74 6.38 9.98
N ILE A 83 -8.37 5.20 10.46
CA ILE A 83 -8.72 3.94 9.78
C ILE A 83 -10.25 3.72 9.80
N GLY A 84 -10.94 4.12 10.87
CA GLY A 84 -12.40 4.08 10.95
C GLY A 84 -13.10 5.04 9.98
N GLU A 85 -12.58 6.27 9.80
CA GLU A 85 -13.06 7.22 8.79
C GLU A 85 -12.86 6.63 7.38
N LEU A 86 -11.66 6.12 7.11
CA LEU A 86 -11.33 5.49 5.82
C LEU A 86 -12.23 4.30 5.50
N ARG A 87 -12.54 3.45 6.50
CA ARG A 87 -13.47 2.33 6.32
C ARG A 87 -14.81 2.78 5.74
N GLY A 88 -15.36 3.90 6.22
CA GLY A 88 -16.60 4.45 5.70
C GLY A 88 -16.46 5.02 4.29
N GLN A 89 -15.29 5.56 3.96
CA GLN A 89 -15.02 6.20 2.66
C GLN A 89 -14.73 5.20 1.55
N VAL A 90 -14.18 4.02 1.88
CA VAL A 90 -13.97 2.92 0.92
C VAL A 90 -15.05 1.84 1.04
N ASP A 91 -16.19 2.16 1.66
CA ASP A 91 -17.35 1.27 1.79
C ASP A 91 -17.01 -0.16 2.26
N THR A 92 -16.03 -0.30 3.18
CA THR A 92 -15.67 -1.62 3.70
C THR A 92 -16.87 -2.22 4.44
N PHE A 93 -17.26 -3.43 4.05
CA PHE A 93 -18.38 -4.16 4.63
C PHE A 93 -17.89 -5.36 5.45
N CYS A 94 -18.77 -5.92 6.27
CA CYS A 94 -18.44 -7.13 7.02
C CYS A 94 -18.81 -8.37 6.22
N ALA A 95 -17.85 -9.28 6.03
CA ALA A 95 -18.05 -10.58 5.40
C ALA A 95 -17.34 -11.66 6.24
N PHE A 96 -18.10 -12.62 6.76
CA PHE A 96 -17.58 -13.72 7.58
C PHE A 96 -16.72 -13.26 8.80
N GLY A 97 -17.04 -12.10 9.38
CA GLY A 97 -16.28 -11.52 10.50
C GLY A 97 -15.04 -10.70 10.09
N SER A 98 -14.73 -10.66 8.79
CA SER A 98 -13.64 -9.87 8.21
C SER A 98 -14.16 -8.59 7.54
N GLY A 99 -13.35 -7.53 7.56
CA GLY A 99 -13.63 -6.29 6.85
C GLY A 99 -13.19 -6.39 5.39
N ALA A 100 -14.13 -6.64 4.48
CA ALA A 100 -13.87 -6.76 3.05
C ALA A 100 -14.08 -5.42 2.35
N THR A 101 -13.16 -5.05 1.45
CA THR A 101 -13.25 -3.85 0.61
C THR A 101 -13.13 -4.28 -0.84
N ALA A 102 -13.99 -3.77 -1.72
CA ALA A 102 -13.88 -4.06 -3.14
C ALA A 102 -12.93 -3.07 -3.84
N PRO A 103 -12.26 -3.47 -4.93
CA PRO A 103 -11.31 -2.61 -5.63
C PRO A 103 -11.92 -1.33 -6.18
N TRP A 104 -13.20 -1.34 -6.55
CA TRP A 104 -13.91 -0.17 -7.08
C TRP A 104 -14.33 0.84 -6.00
N ASP A 105 -14.31 0.43 -4.72
CA ASP A 105 -14.61 1.31 -3.58
C ASP A 105 -13.33 1.91 -2.96
N MET A 106 -12.18 1.26 -3.14
CA MET A 106 -10.86 1.77 -2.73
C MET A 106 -10.52 3.21 -3.19
N PRO A 107 -10.93 3.69 -4.39
CA PRO A 107 -10.72 5.08 -4.78
C PRO A 107 -11.37 6.07 -3.80
N GLY A 108 -12.47 5.69 -3.13
CA GLY A 108 -13.23 6.53 -2.20
C GLY A 108 -12.41 7.10 -1.04
N ALA A 109 -11.24 6.52 -0.75
CA ALA A 109 -10.25 7.07 0.19
C ALA A 109 -9.79 8.51 -0.15
N TRP A 110 -9.99 8.98 -1.39
CA TRP A 110 -9.77 10.39 -1.74
C TRP A 110 -10.54 11.36 -0.83
N GLN A 111 -11.71 10.95 -0.32
CA GLN A 111 -12.54 11.77 0.56
C GLN A 111 -11.83 12.13 1.88
N TYR A 112 -10.93 11.26 2.36
CA TYR A 112 -10.10 11.55 3.53
C TYR A 112 -9.27 12.82 3.34
N LEU A 113 -8.80 13.06 2.11
CA LEU A 113 -7.91 14.16 1.75
C LEU A 113 -8.63 15.52 1.69
N ASN A 114 -9.96 15.52 1.58
CA ASN A 114 -10.74 16.76 1.51
C ASN A 114 -10.51 17.62 2.76
N GLY A 115 -10.08 18.87 2.59
CA GLY A 115 -9.78 19.78 3.71
C GLY A 115 -8.54 19.41 4.53
N ARG A 116 -7.71 18.48 4.03
CA ARG A 116 -6.40 18.13 4.59
C ARG A 116 -5.30 18.67 3.68
N SER A 117 -4.33 17.84 3.34
CA SER A 117 -3.27 18.13 2.37
C SER A 117 -3.78 18.00 0.94
N TYR A 118 -3.27 18.80 0.00
CA TYR A 118 -3.49 18.66 -1.45
C TYR A 118 -2.77 17.45 -2.07
N THR A 119 -2.60 16.37 -1.30
CA THR A 119 -2.12 15.09 -1.77
C THR A 119 -3.13 14.52 -2.77
N ARG A 120 -2.61 13.93 -3.84
CA ARG A 120 -3.41 13.25 -4.85
C ARG A 120 -3.36 11.75 -4.60
N LEU A 121 -4.45 11.09 -4.96
CA LEU A 121 -4.62 9.65 -4.86
C LEU A 121 -5.08 9.13 -6.21
N ASP A 122 -4.38 8.12 -6.72
CA ASP A 122 -4.79 7.36 -7.89
C ASP A 122 -4.94 5.89 -7.54
N THR A 123 -5.85 5.23 -8.24
CA THR A 123 -6.08 3.80 -8.10
C THR A 123 -6.26 3.16 -9.47
N HIS A 124 -5.72 1.95 -9.59
CA HIS A 124 -5.78 1.15 -10.80
C HIS A 124 -6.11 -0.28 -10.40
N TRP A 125 -7.06 -0.91 -11.06
CA TRP A 125 -7.44 -2.27 -10.73
C TRP A 125 -7.97 -3.05 -11.93
N ASN A 126 -7.96 -4.37 -11.79
CA ASN A 126 -8.71 -5.29 -12.62
C ASN A 126 -9.94 -5.76 -11.83
N THR A 127 -11.14 -5.50 -12.34
CA THR A 127 -12.42 -5.81 -11.65
C THR A 127 -12.70 -7.32 -11.54
N LEU A 128 -11.98 -8.15 -12.27
CA LEU A 128 -12.07 -9.61 -12.21
C LEU A 128 -10.96 -10.25 -11.36
N GLY A 129 -10.03 -9.45 -10.83
CA GLY A 129 -8.94 -9.96 -10.00
C GLY A 129 -7.82 -10.62 -10.71
N ILE A 130 -7.78 -10.42 -12.01
CA ILE A 130 -6.71 -10.91 -12.82
C ILE A 130 -5.50 -10.03 -12.54
N HIS A 131 -4.43 -10.70 -12.14
CA HIS A 131 -3.16 -10.01 -11.93
C HIS A 131 -2.63 -9.52 -13.28
N GLU A 132 -2.18 -8.26 -13.32
CA GLU A 132 -1.68 -7.63 -14.54
C GLU A 132 -0.29 -7.03 -14.29
N THR A 133 0.64 -7.28 -15.22
CA THR A 133 1.95 -6.62 -15.21
C THR A 133 1.84 -5.10 -15.20
N ARG A 134 0.83 -4.53 -15.87
CA ARG A 134 0.56 -3.09 -15.86
C ARG A 134 0.26 -2.57 -14.45
N LEU A 135 -0.50 -3.33 -13.65
CA LEU A 135 -0.84 -2.97 -12.27
C LEU A 135 0.38 -3.07 -11.35
N ALA A 136 1.17 -4.13 -11.51
CA ALA A 136 2.46 -4.25 -10.83
C ALA A 136 3.39 -3.07 -11.16
N ASN A 137 3.42 -2.63 -12.43
CA ASN A 137 4.25 -1.52 -12.86
C ASN A 137 3.88 -0.18 -12.22
N TYR A 138 2.59 0.10 -11.94
CA TYR A 138 2.23 1.31 -11.18
C TYR A 138 2.91 1.29 -9.80
N ALA A 139 2.64 0.24 -9.01
CA ALA A 139 3.23 0.09 -7.67
C ALA A 139 4.77 0.12 -7.70
N ALA A 140 5.40 -0.60 -8.64
CA ALA A 140 6.84 -0.60 -8.82
C ALA A 140 7.40 0.78 -9.17
N ASN A 141 6.73 1.53 -10.06
CA ASN A 141 7.14 2.87 -10.44
C ASN A 141 7.00 3.87 -9.28
N SER A 142 5.96 3.71 -8.45
CA SER A 142 5.80 4.49 -7.22
C SER A 142 7.01 4.34 -6.30
N ILE A 143 7.44 3.08 -6.08
CA ILE A 143 8.55 2.77 -5.19
C ILE A 143 9.89 3.18 -5.82
N ALA A 144 10.14 2.79 -7.08
CA ALA A 144 11.43 2.96 -7.74
C ALA A 144 11.74 4.43 -8.09
N TYR A 145 10.74 5.18 -8.57
CA TYR A 145 10.94 6.52 -9.12
C TYR A 145 10.41 7.63 -8.22
N ARG A 146 9.26 7.44 -7.56
CA ARG A 146 8.70 8.43 -6.62
C ARG A 146 9.09 8.20 -5.17
N ARG A 147 9.83 7.11 -4.89
CA ARG A 147 10.26 6.72 -3.54
C ARG A 147 9.11 6.69 -2.54
N THR A 148 7.92 6.32 -3.02
CA THR A 148 6.66 6.34 -2.28
C THR A 148 6.04 4.95 -2.29
N PRO A 149 5.63 4.39 -1.14
CA PRO A 149 4.97 3.09 -1.10
C PRO A 149 3.66 3.09 -1.89
N ALA A 150 3.14 1.91 -2.20
CA ALA A 150 1.87 1.74 -2.88
C ALA A 150 1.03 0.69 -2.17
N VAL A 151 -0.29 0.90 -2.12
CA VAL A 151 -1.22 -0.17 -1.77
C VAL A 151 -1.29 -1.14 -2.95
N ILE A 152 -1.17 -2.43 -2.70
CA ILE A 152 -1.32 -3.46 -3.73
C ILE A 152 -2.42 -4.44 -3.34
N GLY A 153 -3.01 -5.15 -4.30
CA GLY A 153 -3.95 -6.25 -4.05
C GLY A 153 -3.24 -7.61 -4.11
N THR A 154 -3.42 -8.46 -3.11
CA THR A 154 -2.84 -9.82 -3.07
C THR A 154 -3.91 -10.85 -2.70
N GLY A 155 -3.99 -11.93 -3.48
CA GLY A 155 -5.14 -12.84 -3.46
C GLY A 155 -6.43 -12.10 -3.85
N TRP A 156 -7.20 -12.60 -4.82
CA TRP A 156 -8.37 -11.84 -5.30
C TRP A 156 -9.35 -11.54 -4.15
N LEU A 157 -9.61 -10.24 -3.88
CA LEU A 157 -10.40 -9.73 -2.74
C LEU A 157 -9.94 -10.22 -1.35
N SER A 158 -8.75 -10.81 -1.26
CA SER A 158 -8.28 -11.44 -0.03
C SER A 158 -7.58 -10.45 0.86
N HIS A 159 -6.71 -9.60 0.29
CA HIS A 159 -5.85 -8.74 1.08
C HIS A 159 -5.32 -7.53 0.31
N TYR A 160 -5.08 -6.44 1.04
CA TYR A 160 -4.43 -5.24 0.54
C TYR A 160 -3.26 -4.88 1.46
N PRO A 161 -2.01 -5.24 1.13
CA PRO A 161 -0.85 -4.74 1.86
C PRO A 161 -0.28 -3.45 1.25
N VAL A 162 0.66 -2.82 1.95
CA VAL A 162 1.43 -1.68 1.44
C VAL A 162 2.82 -2.15 1.00
N ALA A 163 3.08 -2.15 -0.30
CA ALA A 163 4.39 -2.41 -0.87
C ALA A 163 5.29 -1.18 -0.72
N TRP A 164 6.47 -1.37 -0.11
CA TRP A 164 7.45 -0.30 0.09
C TRP A 164 8.86 -0.70 -0.39
N GLY A 165 9.07 -1.96 -0.76
CA GLY A 165 10.22 -2.42 -1.52
C GLY A 165 9.79 -3.04 -2.84
N TYR A 166 10.62 -2.90 -3.87
CA TYR A 166 10.46 -3.55 -5.17
C TYR A 166 11.80 -4.16 -5.58
N ALA A 167 11.78 -5.38 -6.10
CA ALA A 167 12.97 -6.04 -6.61
C ALA A 167 12.70 -6.73 -7.94
N TRP A 168 13.72 -6.77 -8.80
CA TRP A 168 13.67 -7.56 -10.02
C TRP A 168 15.02 -8.19 -10.35
N GLN A 169 14.99 -9.35 -11.01
CA GLN A 169 16.17 -10.00 -11.58
C GLN A 169 15.84 -10.60 -12.95
N HIS A 170 16.85 -10.70 -13.82
CA HIS A 170 16.76 -11.53 -15.02
C HIS A 170 17.32 -12.92 -14.73
N ARG A 171 16.55 -13.95 -15.06
CA ARG A 171 16.94 -15.34 -14.97
C ARG A 171 16.85 -16.01 -16.32
N THR A 172 17.89 -16.76 -16.66
CA THR A 172 17.94 -17.59 -17.84
C THR A 172 17.39 -18.98 -17.50
N VAL A 173 16.28 -19.36 -18.12
CA VAL A 173 15.64 -20.66 -17.99
C VAL A 173 15.97 -21.48 -19.23
N ARG A 174 16.42 -22.72 -19.02
CA ARG A 174 16.66 -23.66 -20.11
C ARG A 174 15.48 -24.61 -20.19
N HIS A 175 14.92 -24.74 -21.38
CA HIS A 175 13.82 -25.63 -21.67
C HIS A 175 14.31 -26.75 -22.58
N SER A 176 13.75 -27.93 -22.37
CA SER A 176 13.98 -29.09 -23.23
C SER A 176 12.63 -29.78 -23.43
N PHE A 177 12.23 -29.97 -24.68
CA PHE A 177 11.03 -30.73 -25.03
C PHE A 177 11.29 -31.62 -26.25
N LEU A 178 11.17 -32.93 -26.04
CA LEU A 178 11.49 -33.98 -27.01
C LEU A 178 12.95 -33.88 -27.51
N TRP A 179 13.18 -33.25 -28.68
CA TRP A 179 14.50 -33.07 -29.30
C TRP A 179 14.87 -31.60 -29.53
N TRP A 180 14.17 -30.67 -28.88
CA TRP A 180 14.37 -29.23 -29.00
C TRP A 180 14.76 -28.64 -27.66
N ASP A 181 15.91 -27.97 -27.64
CA ASP A 181 16.37 -27.19 -26.50
C ASP A 181 16.33 -25.70 -26.85
N TRP A 182 15.80 -24.89 -25.95
CA TRP A 182 15.88 -23.43 -26.07
C TRP A 182 16.12 -22.79 -24.72
N THR A 183 16.55 -21.55 -24.76
CA THR A 183 16.82 -20.75 -23.58
C THR A 183 15.94 -19.52 -23.61
N GLU A 184 15.29 -19.22 -22.49
CA GLU A 184 14.43 -18.06 -22.31
C GLU A 184 15.00 -17.19 -21.18
N THR A 185 15.02 -15.88 -21.37
CA THR A 185 15.31 -14.95 -20.27
C THR A 185 13.98 -14.48 -19.70
N VAL A 186 13.69 -14.87 -18.46
CA VAL A 186 12.52 -14.44 -17.70
C VAL A 186 12.92 -13.33 -16.72
N THR A 187 11.98 -12.45 -16.42
CA THR A 187 12.15 -11.43 -15.38
C THR A 187 11.34 -11.86 -14.17
N ASP A 188 12.03 -12.17 -13.06
CA ASP A 188 11.38 -12.40 -11.78
C ASP A 188 11.25 -11.04 -11.07
N THR A 189 10.09 -10.77 -10.47
CA THR A 189 9.78 -9.49 -9.81
C THR A 189 9.13 -9.74 -8.45
N ALA A 190 9.47 -8.95 -7.43
CA ALA A 190 8.94 -9.11 -6.08
C ALA A 190 8.64 -7.76 -5.41
N PHE A 191 7.66 -7.74 -4.50
CA PHE A 191 7.39 -6.63 -3.60
C PHE A 191 7.73 -6.98 -2.16
N TYR A 192 8.30 -6.05 -1.41
CA TYR A 192 8.44 -6.15 0.04
C TYR A 192 7.32 -5.37 0.71
N VAL A 193 6.52 -6.05 1.53
CA VAL A 193 5.21 -5.54 1.94
C VAL A 193 5.08 -5.38 3.45
N ASN A 194 4.38 -4.32 3.86
CA ASN A 194 3.79 -4.17 5.18
C ASN A 194 2.34 -4.68 5.10
N ASN A 195 2.06 -5.81 5.74
CA ASN A 195 0.75 -6.46 5.71
C ASN A 195 -0.34 -5.73 6.53
N GLY A 196 0.01 -4.70 7.30
CA GLY A 196 -0.95 -4.04 8.19
C GLY A 196 -1.35 -4.93 9.36
N TRP A 197 -0.39 -5.67 9.93
CA TRP A 197 -0.55 -6.55 11.09
C TRP A 197 0.23 -6.06 12.31
N GLY A 198 0.46 -4.74 12.43
CA GLY A 198 1.19 -4.14 13.55
C GLY A 198 2.72 -4.31 13.52
N GLY A 199 3.26 -5.13 12.60
CA GLY A 199 4.71 -5.37 12.45
C GLY A 199 5.47 -4.24 11.74
N GLY A 200 4.79 -3.35 11.03
CA GLY A 200 5.41 -2.30 10.19
C GLY A 200 6.52 -2.85 9.31
N GLY A 201 7.68 -2.18 9.30
CA GLY A 201 8.86 -2.50 8.48
C GLY A 201 9.47 -3.91 8.65
N ASN A 202 8.88 -4.81 9.44
CA ASN A 202 9.13 -6.25 9.41
C ASN A 202 8.28 -6.91 8.32
N GLY A 203 8.56 -6.58 7.06
CA GLY A 203 7.80 -7.08 5.93
C GLY A 203 8.23 -8.46 5.45
N GLU A 204 7.62 -8.90 4.35
CA GLU A 204 8.00 -10.10 3.62
C GLU A 204 8.06 -9.82 2.12
N TRP A 205 8.86 -10.59 1.40
CA TRP A 205 8.89 -10.57 -0.05
C TRP A 205 7.78 -11.45 -0.61
N ILE A 206 6.95 -10.88 -1.49
CA ILE A 206 5.93 -11.59 -2.24
C ILE A 206 6.17 -11.40 -3.73
N ASP A 207 5.64 -12.31 -4.55
CA ASP A 207 5.64 -12.16 -6.01
C ASP A 207 4.93 -10.85 -6.41
N ALA A 208 5.48 -10.13 -7.39
CA ALA A 208 4.94 -8.81 -7.80
C ALA A 208 3.65 -8.90 -8.63
N SER A 209 2.97 -10.04 -8.62
CA SER A 209 1.68 -10.24 -9.23
C SER A 209 0.59 -9.53 -8.42
N THR A 210 -0.06 -8.51 -9.01
CA THR A 210 -1.14 -7.77 -8.34
C THR A 210 -2.30 -7.42 -9.28
N TRP A 211 -3.51 -7.37 -8.70
CA TRP A 211 -4.76 -6.98 -9.36
C TRP A 211 -5.25 -5.58 -8.96
N PHE A 212 -4.50 -4.90 -8.08
CA PHE A 212 -4.80 -3.53 -7.63
C PHE A 212 -3.49 -2.78 -7.34
N ALA A 213 -3.43 -1.50 -7.70
CA ALA A 213 -2.40 -0.57 -7.30
C ALA A 213 -3.03 0.75 -6.87
N GLY A 214 -2.76 1.19 -5.64
CA GLY A 214 -3.18 2.46 -5.07
C GLY A 214 -1.95 3.31 -4.74
N GLU A 215 -1.93 4.53 -5.24
CA GLU A 215 -0.77 5.41 -5.20
C GLU A 215 -1.16 6.75 -4.59
N ILE A 216 -0.22 7.37 -3.88
CA ILE A 216 -0.34 8.76 -3.44
C ILE A 216 0.84 9.57 -3.97
N TYR A 217 0.59 10.86 -4.20
CA TYR A 217 1.64 11.77 -4.61
C TYR A 217 1.34 13.20 -4.11
N PRO A 218 2.37 14.00 -3.87
CA PRO A 218 2.24 15.43 -3.60
C PRO A 218 1.43 16.15 -4.69
#